data_AF-A0ABD3KF97-F1
#
_entry.id   AF-A0ABD3KF97-F1
#
_cell.length_a   1.000
_cell.length_b   1.000
_cell.length_c   1.000
_cell.angle_alpha   90.00
_cell.angle_beta   90.00
_cell.angle_gamma   90.00
#
_symmetry.space_group_name_H-M   'P 1'
#
loop_
_entity.id
_entity.type
_entity.pdbx_description
1 polymer ?
#
loop_
_entity_poly.entity_id
_entity_poly.type
_entity_poly.pdbx_seq_one_letter_code
_entity_poly.pdbx_strand_id
1 'polypeptide(L)'
;MVHSLSLQDFLLRARVLKLYRQALRIARRAPDHAQDEVRQTIRQEIEKNRYCDDKQRIRFLLSEGLERVKDLDEMLDMQGH
;
A
#
# COMPACT_ATOMS: atom_id res chain seq x y z
N MET A 1 -1.35 -21.23 19.21
CA MET A 1 -1.90 -20.20 20.12
C MET A 1 -2.29 -18.99 19.29
N VAL A 2 -3.53 -18.51 19.39
CA VAL A 2 -3.96 -17.29 18.70
C VAL A 2 -3.40 -16.11 19.50
N HIS A 3 -2.37 -15.43 18.98
CA HIS A 3 -1.92 -14.18 19.60
C HIS A 3 -3.02 -13.14 19.44
N SER A 4 -3.62 -12.71 20.56
CA SER A 4 -4.57 -11.60 20.53
C SER A 4 -3.80 -10.34 20.15
N LEU A 5 -4.08 -9.79 18.97
CA LEU A 5 -3.56 -8.49 18.56
C LEU A 5 -4.00 -7.45 19.60
N SER A 6 -3.08 -6.57 20.00
CA SER A 6 -3.51 -5.38 20.75
C SER A 6 -4.40 -4.53 19.85
N LEU A 7 -5.25 -3.68 20.46
CA LEU A 7 -6.08 -2.73 19.71
C LEU A 7 -5.22 -1.90 18.73
N GLN A 8 -4.02 -1.51 19.15
CA GLN A 8 -3.09 -0.76 18.32
C GLN A 8 -2.64 -1.55 17.09
N ASP A 9 -2.37 -2.84 17.23
CA ASP A 9 -1.95 -3.69 16.11
C ASP A 9 -3.12 -3.92 15.13
N PHE A 10 -4.33 -4.08 15.66
CA PHE A 10 -5.54 -4.14 14.84
C PHE A 10 -5.74 -2.87 14.01
N LEU A 11 -5.61 -1.69 14.63
CA LEU A 11 -5.74 -0.40 13.95
C LEU A 11 -4.64 -0.19 12.90
N LEU A 12 -3.38 -0.56 13.21
CA LEU A 12 -2.29 -0.49 12.25
C LEU A 12 -2.54 -1.40 11.05
N ARG A 13 -2.95 -2.65 11.28
CA ARG A 13 -3.30 -3.59 10.22
C ARG A 13 -4.44 -3.06 9.35
N ALA A 14 -5.48 -2.47 9.95
CA ALA A 14 -6.57 -1.85 9.22
C ALA A 14 -6.09 -0.71 8.31
N ARG A 15 -5.15 0.13 8.78
CA ARG A 15 -4.52 1.19 7.98
C ARG A 15 -3.71 0.64 6.81
N VAL A 16 -2.89 -0.40 7.04
CA VAL A 16 -2.12 -1.07 5.97
C VAL A 16 -3.06 -1.63 4.90
N LEU A 17 -4.12 -2.34 5.31
CA LEU A 17 -5.11 -2.88 4.38
C LEU A 17 -5.89 -1.78 3.64
N LYS A 18 -6.10 -0.61 4.25
CA LYS A 18 -6.70 0.55 3.58
C LYS A 18 -5.76 1.10 2.50
N LEU A 19 -4.49 1.30 2.83
CA LEU A 19 -3.46 1.75 1.89
C LEU A 19 -3.33 0.79 0.71
N TYR A 20 -3.21 -0.51 0.97
CA TYR A 20 -3.09 -1.52 -0.08
C TYR A 20 -4.29 -1.50 -1.05
N ARG A 21 -5.51 -1.45 -0.52
CA ARG A 21 -6.72 -1.35 -1.36
C ARG A 21 -6.78 -0.06 -2.16
N GLN A 22 -6.32 1.06 -1.61
CA GLN A 22 -6.24 2.34 -2.32
C GLN A 22 -5.23 2.25 -3.47
N ALA A 23 -4.01 1.78 -3.20
CA ALA A 23 -2.97 1.59 -4.21
C ALA A 23 -3.46 0.71 -5.37
N LEU A 24 -4.13 -0.42 -5.08
CA LEU A 24 -4.70 -1.29 -6.10
C LEU A 24 -5.82 -0.65 -6.93
N ARG A 25 -6.56 0.33 -6.38
CA ARG A 25 -7.58 1.06 -7.15
C ARG A 25 -6.92 2.06 -8.09
N ILE A 26 -5.92 2.79 -7.62
CA ILE A 26 -5.14 3.74 -8.42
C ILE A 26 -4.42 3.00 -9.55
N ALA A 27 -3.83 1.83 -9.27
CA ALA A 27 -3.21 0.99 -10.27
C ALA A 27 -4.13 0.64 -11.45
N ARG A 28 -5.45 0.56 -11.26
CA ARG A 28 -6.40 0.30 -12.36
C ARG A 28 -6.47 1.44 -13.37
N ARG A 29 -6.08 2.65 -12.98
CA ARG A 29 -6.03 3.82 -13.86
C ARG A 29 -4.76 3.84 -14.73
N ALA A 30 -3.78 2.98 -14.45
CA ALA A 30 -2.60 2.84 -15.27
C ALA A 30 -2.98 2.31 -16.67
N PRO A 31 -2.19 2.65 -17.72
CA PRO A 31 -2.38 2.12 -19.06
C PRO A 31 -2.38 0.58 -19.08
N ASP A 32 -3.14 -0.03 -20.00
CA ASP A 32 -3.34 -1.48 -20.07
C ASP A 32 -2.04 -2.29 -20.06
N HIS A 33 -1.01 -1.80 -20.77
CA HIS A 33 0.29 -2.47 -20.86
C HIS A 33 1.11 -2.42 -19.56
N ALA A 34 0.86 -1.45 -18.67
CA ALA A 34 1.59 -1.25 -17.41
C ALA A 34 0.77 -1.66 -16.18
N GLN A 35 -0.54 -1.85 -16.31
CA GLN A 35 -1.46 -2.10 -15.20
C GLN A 35 -1.05 -3.30 -14.34
N ASP A 36 -0.68 -4.42 -14.96
CA ASP A 36 -0.28 -5.62 -14.23
C ASP A 36 1.07 -5.47 -13.54
N GLU A 37 2.02 -4.77 -14.14
CA GLU A 37 3.32 -4.47 -13.55
C GLU A 37 3.18 -3.59 -12.31
N VAL A 38 2.39 -2.51 -12.40
CA VAL A 38 2.10 -1.63 -11.26
C VAL A 38 1.43 -2.41 -10.13
N ARG A 39 0.45 -3.27 -10.47
CA ARG A 39 -0.23 -4.12 -9.48
C ARG A 39 0.71 -5.11 -8.82
N GLN A 40 1.62 -5.71 -9.58
CA GLN A 40 2.61 -6.65 -9.07
C GLN A 40 3.60 -5.95 -8.13
N THR A 41 4.08 -4.78 -8.51
CA THR A 41 4.97 -3.96 -7.68
C THR A 41 4.33 -3.62 -6.33
N ILE A 42 3.08 -3.15 -6.34
CA ILE A 42 2.32 -2.86 -5.09
C ILE A 42 2.24 -4.10 -4.19
N ARG A 43 1.95 -5.27 -4.76
CA ARG A 43 1.90 -6.53 -3.99
C ARG A 43 3.26 -6.89 -3.41
N GLN A 44 4.32 -6.80 -4.20
CA GLN A 44 5.67 -7.12 -3.77
C GLN A 44 6.12 -6.22 -2.61
N GLU A 45 5.84 -4.92 -2.66
CA GLU A 45 6.20 -3.99 -1.57
C GLU A 45 5.50 -4.32 -0.25
N ILE A 46 4.21 -4.72 -0.30
CA ILE A 46 3.48 -5.16 0.89
C ILE A 46 4.02 -6.50 1.41
N GLU A 47 4.23 -7.48 0.53
CA GLU A 47 4.72 -8.80 0.95
C GLU A 47 6.15 -8.77 1.49
N LYS A 48 7.03 -7.91 0.96
CA LYS A 48 8.38 -7.67 1.51
C LYS A 48 8.35 -7.30 3.00
N ASN A 49 7.28 -6.67 3.47
CA ASN A 49 7.13 -6.20 4.85
C ASN A 49 6.09 -7.01 5.66
N ARG A 50 5.63 -8.16 5.15
CA ARG A 50 4.55 -8.95 5.77
C ARG A 50 4.83 -9.40 7.20
N TYR A 51 6.09 -9.65 7.53
CA TYR A 51 6.53 -10.10 8.86
C TYR A 51 7.11 -8.95 9.70
N CYS A 52 6.85 -7.71 9.31
CA CYS A 52 7.27 -6.54 10.08
C CYS A 52 6.37 -6.39 11.32
N ASP A 53 6.91 -6.71 12.50
CA ASP A 53 6.20 -6.58 13.78
C ASP A 53 6.57 -5.28 14.54
N ASP A 54 7.53 -4.51 14.01
CA ASP A 54 7.92 -3.21 14.57
C ASP A 54 6.89 -2.14 14.20
N LYS A 55 6.14 -1.67 15.21
CA LYS A 55 5.08 -0.67 15.06
C LYS A 55 5.58 0.68 14.56
N GLN A 56 6.79 1.11 14.95
CA GLN A 56 7.36 2.36 14.46
C GLN A 56 7.71 2.23 12.98
N ARG A 57 8.33 1.12 12.60
CA ARG A 57 8.62 0.81 11.19
C ARG A 57 7.35 0.70 10.35
N ILE A 58 6.30 0.04 10.84
CA ILE A 58 5.00 -0.02 10.15
C ILE A 58 4.43 1.39 9.91
N ARG A 59 4.51 2.28 10.91
CA ARG A 59 4.03 3.67 10.76
C ARG A 59 4.85 4.45 9.74
N PHE A 60 6.17 4.30 9.76
CA PHE A 60 7.05 4.92 8.78
C PHE A 60 6.70 4.45 7.36
N LEU A 61 6.62 3.13 7.14
CA LEU A 61 6.24 2.55 5.85
C LEU A 61 4.83 2.95 5.40
N LEU A 62 3.90 3.12 6.34
CA LEU A 62 2.57 3.65 6.04
C LEU A 62 2.62 5.09 5.51
N SER A 63 3.43 5.96 6.12
CA SER A 63 3.60 7.34 5.67
C SER A 63 4.26 7.39 4.30
N GLU A 64 5.37 6.68 4.13
CA GLU A 64 6.09 6.58 2.84
C GLU A 64 5.20 5.99 1.75
N GLY A 65 4.44 4.93 2.05
CA GLY A 65 3.53 4.31 1.11
C GLY A 65 2.35 5.21 0.73
N LEU A 66 1.84 6.05 1.65
CA LEU A 66 0.81 7.04 1.34
C LEU A 66 1.33 8.11 0.37
N GLU A 67 2.56 8.59 0.58
CA GLU A 67 3.21 9.56 -0.30
C GLU A 67 3.41 8.97 -1.71
N ARG A 68 4.00 7.78 -1.82
CA ARG A 68 4.20 7.10 -3.11
C ARG A 68 2.89 6.84 -3.86
N VAL A 69 1.83 6.46 -3.15
CA VAL A 69 0.52 6.21 -3.76
C VAL A 69 -0.11 7.52 -4.25
N LYS A 70 0.10 8.63 -3.53
CA LYS A 70 -0.32 9.95 -3.96
C LYS A 70 0.43 10.38 -5.23
N ASP A 71 1.75 10.24 -5.23
CA ASP A 71 2.58 10.59 -6.40
C ASP A 71 2.17 9.76 -7.64
N LEU A 72 1.90 8.46 -7.45
CA LEU A 72 1.38 7.61 -8.52
C LEU A 72 0.03 8.09 -9.05
N ASP A 73 -0.89 8.49 -8.16
CA ASP A 73 -2.21 9.01 -8.55
C ASP A 73 -2.06 10.30 -9.37
N GLU A 74 -1.22 11.23 -8.90
CA GLU A 74 -0.93 12.50 -9.59
C GLU A 74 -0.28 12.27 -10.97
N MET A 75 0.67 11.32 -11.07
CA MET A 75 1.28 10.95 -12.35
C MET A 75 0.26 10.38 -13.35
N LEU A 76 -0.66 9.53 -12.87
CA LEU A 76 -1.72 8.95 -13.70
C LEU A 76 -2.80 9.98 -14.05
N ASP A 77 -3.07 10.95 -13.19
CA ASP A 77 -3.92 12.11 -13.50
C ASP A 77 -3.33 12.97 -14.62
N MET A 78 -2.02 13.25 -14.56
CA MET A 78 -1.34 14.06 -15.59
C MET A 78 -1.23 13.37 -16.95
N GLN A 79 -1.24 12.02 -16.99
CA GLN A 79 -1.27 11.25 -18.24
C GLN A 79 -2.66 11.15 -18.86
N GLY A 80 -3.71 11.52 -18.13
CA GLY A 80 -5.09 11.49 -18.58
C GLY A 80 -5.52 12.78 -19.30
N HIS A 81 -4.83 13.16 -20.38
CA HIS A 81 -5.25 14.19 -21.34
C HIS A 81 -4.83 13.82 -22.78
#